data_AF-A0AAV0QE54-F1
#
_entry.id   AF-A0AAV0QE54-F1
#
_cell.length_a   1.000
_cell.length_b   1.000
_cell.length_c   1.000
_cell.angle_alpha   90.00
_cell.angle_beta   90.00
_cell.angle_gamma   90.00
#
_symmetry.space_group_name_H-M   'P 1'
#
loop_
_entity.id
_entity.type
_entity.pdbx_description
1 polymer ?
#
loop_
_entity_poly.entity_id
_entity_poly.type
_entity_poly.pdbx_seq_one_letter_code
_entity_poly.pdbx_strand_id
1 'polypeptide(L)'
;MGFLLAANGLVVLFITINVFKIYYGEDWGGLFESITGYGLGGSSMALFGRVGGGIYTKAADVGADLVVIADNVGDNVGDIAGMGSDLFGSYAEASCAALVVASISSFGIDHDFTGMLYPLLISSMGIVVCLITTLFATDFFEIKETGAATNVIFGLALGYKSVIIPIFAIAVSIYVSFSFAAMYGVAVAALGMLSTIATGLAIDAYGPISDNAGGIAEMAGMSHRVRERTDALDAAGNTTAAIGKVSNFSLSQFHFPSLVQ
;
A
#
# COMPACT_ATOMS: atom_id res chain seq x y z
N MET A 1 8.03 8.29 4.52
CA MET A 1 7.50 6.94 4.82
C MET A 1 7.57 6.01 3.60
N GLY A 2 6.92 6.34 2.49
CA GLY A 2 6.81 5.43 1.33
C GLY A 2 8.12 4.87 0.77
N PHE A 3 9.11 5.71 0.49
CA PHE A 3 10.42 5.25 -0.01
C PHE A 3 11.15 4.32 0.97
N LEU A 4 11.09 4.61 2.27
CA LEU A 4 11.72 3.75 3.28
C LEU A 4 11.06 2.38 3.33
N LEU A 5 9.73 2.34 3.31
CA LEU A 5 8.98 1.08 3.36
C LEU A 5 9.23 0.23 2.11
N ALA A 6 9.15 0.85 0.93
CA ALA A 6 9.39 0.18 -0.35
C ALA A 6 10.83 -0.33 -0.48
N ALA A 7 11.81 0.52 -0.21
CA ALA A 7 13.23 0.16 -0.33
C ALA A 7 13.64 -0.88 0.73
N ASN A 8 13.22 -0.72 1.98
CA ASN A 8 13.55 -1.68 3.03
C ASN A 8 12.90 -3.04 2.75
N GLY A 9 11.61 -3.07 2.38
CA GLY A 9 10.91 -4.30 2.03
C GLY A 9 11.55 -5.05 0.86
N LEU A 10 12.01 -4.32 -0.16
CA LEU A 10 12.75 -4.88 -1.29
C LEU A 10 14.12 -5.42 -0.87
N VAL A 11 14.89 -4.66 -0.10
CA VAL A 11 16.25 -5.05 0.34
C VAL A 11 16.20 -6.27 1.26
N VAL A 12 15.27 -6.31 2.20
CA VAL A 12 15.10 -7.46 3.10
C VAL A 12 14.70 -8.71 2.31
N LEU A 13 13.77 -8.60 1.37
CA LEU A 13 13.38 -9.71 0.51
C LEU A 13 14.57 -10.22 -0.33
N PHE A 14 15.32 -9.30 -0.97
CA PHE A 14 16.50 -9.63 -1.76
C PHE A 14 17.58 -10.34 -0.92
N ILE A 15 17.89 -9.82 0.27
CA ILE A 15 18.86 -10.44 1.18
C ILE A 15 18.37 -11.84 1.59
N THR A 16 17.10 -11.98 1.96
CA THR A 16 16.52 -13.26 2.39
C THR A 16 16.61 -14.31 1.29
N ILE A 17 16.30 -13.94 0.03
CA ILE A 17 16.45 -14.84 -1.12
C ILE A 17 17.90 -15.32 -1.27
N ASN A 18 18.86 -14.40 -1.21
CA ASN A 18 20.28 -14.76 -1.36
C ASN A 18 20.79 -15.63 -0.20
N VAL A 19 20.32 -15.38 1.03
CA VAL A 19 20.66 -16.20 2.20
C VAL A 19 20.07 -17.61 2.07
N PHE A 20 18.80 -17.72 1.69
CA PHE A 20 18.13 -19.02 1.53
C PHE A 20 18.74 -19.82 0.36
N LYS A 21 19.19 -19.13 -0.71
CA LYS A 21 19.89 -19.76 -1.83
C LYS A 21 21.16 -20.52 -1.40
N ILE A 22 21.86 -20.06 -0.37
CA ILE A 22 23.06 -20.76 0.15
C ILE A 22 22.69 -22.15 0.69
N TYR A 23 21.50 -22.29 1.29
CA TYR A 23 21.02 -23.55 1.84
C TYR A 23 20.35 -24.46 0.80
N TYR A 24 19.44 -23.91 -0.01
CA TYR A 24 18.65 -24.68 -0.97
C TYR A 24 19.40 -25.02 -2.27
N GLY A 25 20.46 -24.28 -2.61
CA GLY A 25 21.27 -24.54 -3.80
C GLY A 25 20.45 -24.48 -5.09
N GLU A 26 20.29 -25.64 -5.73
CA GLU A 26 19.54 -25.82 -6.98
C GLU A 26 18.04 -26.07 -6.77
N ASP A 27 17.59 -26.33 -5.54
CA ASP A 27 16.16 -26.52 -5.23
C ASP A 27 15.44 -25.17 -5.07
N TRP A 28 15.19 -24.51 -6.21
CA TRP A 28 14.54 -23.20 -6.22
C TRP A 28 13.05 -23.28 -5.88
N GLY A 29 12.39 -24.41 -6.15
CA GLY A 29 11.00 -24.64 -5.74
C GLY A 29 10.86 -24.54 -4.22
N GLY A 30 11.64 -25.33 -3.48
CA GLY A 30 11.64 -25.30 -2.01
C GLY A 30 12.11 -23.97 -1.42
N LEU A 31 13.06 -23.30 -2.10
CA LEU A 31 13.54 -21.97 -1.72
C LEU A 31 12.40 -20.96 -1.74
N PHE A 32 11.74 -20.78 -2.88
CA PHE A 32 10.72 -19.73 -3.04
C PHE A 32 9.40 -20.10 -2.35
N GLU A 33 9.10 -21.38 -2.17
CA GLU A 33 8.03 -21.85 -1.28
C GLU A 33 8.30 -21.39 0.16
N SER A 34 9.53 -21.52 0.66
CA SER A 34 9.89 -21.06 2.00
C SER A 34 9.85 -19.53 2.14
N ILE A 35 10.19 -18.81 1.08
CA ILE A 35 10.11 -17.34 1.03
C ILE A 35 8.67 -16.82 1.16
N THR A 36 7.64 -17.62 0.82
CA THR A 36 6.23 -17.21 1.02
C THR A 36 5.90 -16.84 2.46
N GLY A 37 6.64 -17.40 3.43
CA GLY A 37 6.53 -17.06 4.84
C GLY A 37 6.80 -15.58 5.12
N TYR A 38 7.54 -14.88 4.25
CA TYR A 38 7.75 -13.44 4.33
C TYR A 38 6.45 -12.64 4.15
N GLY A 39 5.67 -12.98 3.12
CA GLY A 39 4.35 -12.38 2.88
C GLY A 39 3.37 -12.70 4.00
N LEU A 40 3.31 -13.98 4.40
CA LEU A 40 2.45 -14.42 5.50
C LEU A 40 2.75 -13.68 6.81
N GLY A 41 4.03 -13.52 7.17
CA GLY A 41 4.45 -12.79 8.36
C GLY A 41 4.07 -11.32 8.29
N GLY A 42 4.28 -10.67 7.14
CA GLY A 42 3.91 -9.27 6.91
C GLY A 42 2.42 -9.01 7.14
N SER A 43 1.55 -9.77 6.46
CA SER A 43 0.11 -9.60 6.56
C SER A 43 -0.48 -10.03 7.90
N SER A 44 0.11 -11.05 8.55
CA SER A 44 -0.30 -11.45 9.90
C SER A 44 -0.10 -10.30 10.90
N MET A 45 1.06 -9.63 10.85
CA MET A 45 1.32 -8.47 11.72
C MET A 45 0.49 -7.25 11.32
N ALA A 46 0.28 -7.06 10.02
CA ALA A 46 -0.56 -5.99 9.50
C ALA A 46 -2.02 -6.09 9.97
N LEU A 47 -2.56 -7.31 10.04
CA LEU A 47 -3.91 -7.55 10.56
C LEU A 47 -4.05 -7.01 11.99
N PHE A 48 -3.12 -7.36 12.88
CA PHE A 48 -3.15 -6.88 14.25
C PHE A 48 -2.88 -5.38 14.36
N GLY A 49 -1.94 -4.85 13.57
CA GLY A 49 -1.64 -3.42 13.53
C GLY A 49 -2.85 -2.58 13.09
N ARG A 50 -3.53 -3.02 12.02
CA ARG A 50 -4.70 -2.33 11.47
C ARG A 50 -5.93 -2.45 12.37
N VAL A 51 -6.22 -3.62 12.90
CA VAL A 51 -7.37 -3.82 13.80
C VAL A 51 -7.13 -3.10 15.12
N GLY A 52 -5.96 -3.28 15.74
CA GLY A 52 -5.62 -2.64 17.00
C GLY A 52 -5.55 -1.12 16.90
N GLY A 53 -4.83 -0.60 15.90
CA GLY A 53 -4.73 0.83 15.65
C GLY A 53 -6.05 1.46 15.21
N GLY A 54 -6.84 0.76 14.40
CA GLY A 54 -8.17 1.21 13.97
C GLY A 54 -9.17 1.32 15.12
N ILE A 55 -9.17 0.36 16.06
CA ILE A 55 -9.98 0.45 17.28
C ILE A 55 -9.54 1.64 18.13
N TYR A 56 -8.23 1.83 18.31
CA TYR A 56 -7.69 2.93 19.10
C TYR A 56 -8.09 4.29 18.51
N THR A 57 -7.80 4.50 17.22
CA THR A 57 -8.07 5.78 16.54
C THR A 57 -9.55 6.09 16.51
N LYS A 58 -10.42 5.13 16.17
CA LYS A 58 -11.86 5.38 16.08
C LYS A 58 -12.56 5.49 17.43
N ALA A 59 -12.05 4.84 18.47
CA ALA A 59 -12.55 5.09 19.83
C ALA A 59 -12.17 6.50 20.32
N ALA A 60 -10.99 6.99 19.95
CA ALA A 60 -10.54 8.34 20.30
C ALA A 60 -11.29 9.42 19.51
N ASP A 61 -11.39 9.28 18.19
CA ASP A 61 -12.08 10.18 17.24
C ASP A 61 -13.56 10.40 17.64
N VAL A 62 -14.30 9.31 17.92
CA VAL A 62 -15.72 9.41 18.36
C VAL A 62 -15.87 10.06 19.75
N GLY A 63 -14.81 10.03 20.58
CA GLY A 63 -14.77 10.68 21.89
C GLY A 63 -14.02 12.01 21.93
N ALA A 64 -13.53 12.51 20.79
CA ALA A 64 -12.51 13.56 20.71
C ALA A 64 -12.97 14.95 21.20
N ASP A 65 -14.29 15.18 21.30
CA ASP A 65 -14.86 16.33 22.02
C ASP A 65 -14.40 16.40 23.50
N LEU A 66 -13.83 15.31 24.05
CA LEU A 66 -13.34 15.23 25.44
C LEU A 66 -11.84 14.87 25.58
N VAL A 67 -11.15 14.27 24.58
CA VAL A 67 -9.74 13.81 24.70
C VAL A 67 -8.92 13.95 23.40
N VAL A 68 -8.57 15.17 23.03
CA VAL A 68 -7.86 15.54 21.77
C VAL A 68 -6.47 14.89 21.59
N ILE A 69 -5.78 14.54 22.69
CA ILE A 69 -4.44 13.90 22.61
C ILE A 69 -4.55 12.45 22.10
N ALA A 70 -5.59 11.73 22.51
CA ALA A 70 -5.77 10.33 22.12
C ALA A 70 -6.08 10.21 20.62
N ASP A 71 -6.75 11.22 20.06
CA ASP A 71 -7.11 11.28 18.64
C ASP A 71 -5.85 11.42 17.76
N ASN A 72 -5.05 12.46 18.00
CA ASN A 72 -3.76 12.69 17.33
C ASN A 72 -2.81 11.47 17.43
N VAL A 73 -2.74 10.82 18.60
CA VAL A 73 -1.99 9.57 18.77
C VAL A 73 -2.59 8.44 17.93
N GLY A 74 -3.91 8.36 17.88
CA GLY A 74 -4.65 7.41 17.06
C GLY A 74 -4.29 7.52 15.59
N ASP A 75 -4.22 8.72 15.03
CA ASP A 75 -3.88 8.95 13.62
C ASP A 75 -2.48 8.40 13.29
N ASN A 76 -1.53 8.50 14.23
CA ASN A 76 -0.22 7.89 14.04
C ASN A 76 -0.24 6.36 14.18
N VAL A 77 -1.00 5.81 15.13
CA VAL A 77 -1.01 4.37 15.41
C VAL A 77 -1.85 3.58 14.40
N GLY A 78 -3.05 4.06 14.10
CA GLY A 78 -3.97 3.45 13.13
C GLY A 78 -3.61 3.84 11.72
N ASP A 79 -3.69 5.14 11.43
CA ASP A 79 -3.71 5.61 10.04
C ASP A 79 -2.30 5.70 9.44
N ILE A 80 -1.23 5.80 10.23
CA ILE A 80 0.16 5.66 9.75
C ILE A 80 0.68 4.23 9.94
N ALA A 81 0.82 3.74 11.18
CA ALA A 81 1.50 2.46 11.41
C ALA A 81 0.71 1.27 10.87
N GLY A 82 -0.61 1.24 11.09
CA GLY A 82 -1.50 0.23 10.53
C GLY A 82 -1.49 0.22 9.00
N MET A 83 -1.67 1.38 8.36
CA MET A 83 -1.63 1.52 6.90
C MET A 83 -0.29 1.09 6.30
N GLY A 84 0.83 1.49 6.92
CA GLY A 84 2.16 1.08 6.46
C GLY A 84 2.33 -0.44 6.49
N SER A 85 1.97 -1.08 7.61
CA SER A 85 2.06 -2.54 7.72
C SER A 85 1.18 -3.28 6.69
N ASP A 86 -0.03 -2.77 6.40
CA ASP A 86 -0.96 -3.33 5.41
C ASP A 86 -0.40 -3.28 3.98
N LEU A 87 0.15 -2.13 3.60
CA LEU A 87 0.77 -1.94 2.28
C LEU A 87 2.06 -2.76 2.13
N PHE A 88 2.84 -2.90 3.20
CA PHE A 88 3.99 -3.81 3.22
C PHE A 88 3.57 -5.27 3.04
N GLY A 89 2.53 -5.73 3.76
CA GLY A 89 1.99 -7.09 3.60
C GLY A 89 1.55 -7.36 2.16
N SER A 90 0.79 -6.43 1.57
CA SER A 90 0.35 -6.52 0.17
C SER A 90 1.52 -6.59 -0.82
N TYR A 91 2.57 -5.78 -0.60
CA TYR A 91 3.80 -5.81 -1.39
C TYR A 91 4.54 -7.15 -1.28
N ALA A 92 4.70 -7.64 -0.05
CA ALA A 92 5.42 -8.88 0.24
C ALA A 92 4.69 -10.09 -0.37
N GLU A 93 3.37 -10.16 -0.24
CA GLU A 93 2.55 -11.24 -0.81
C GLU A 93 2.56 -11.23 -2.34
N ALA A 94 2.36 -10.08 -2.98
CA ALA A 94 2.38 -9.97 -4.45
C ALA A 94 3.75 -10.40 -5.00
N SER A 95 4.84 -9.99 -4.33
CA SER A 95 6.20 -10.39 -4.69
C SER A 95 6.41 -11.90 -4.50
N CYS A 96 6.04 -12.46 -3.35
CA CYS A 96 6.21 -13.88 -3.06
C CYS A 96 5.37 -14.77 -3.98
N ALA A 97 4.14 -14.35 -4.28
CA ALA A 97 3.25 -15.06 -5.19
C ALA A 97 3.84 -15.17 -6.60
N ALA A 98 4.39 -14.08 -7.13
CA ALA A 98 5.08 -14.09 -8.42
C ALA A 98 6.32 -14.99 -8.39
N LEU A 99 7.08 -14.95 -7.29
CA LEU A 99 8.29 -15.77 -7.13
C LEU A 99 7.97 -17.27 -7.06
N VAL A 100 6.97 -17.71 -6.29
CA VAL A 100 6.62 -19.14 -6.22
C VAL A 100 6.22 -19.68 -7.58
N VAL A 101 5.37 -18.97 -8.33
CA VAL A 101 4.96 -19.45 -9.65
C VAL A 101 6.14 -19.42 -10.63
N ALA A 102 7.02 -18.42 -10.56
CA ALA A 102 8.24 -18.39 -11.38
C ALA A 102 9.22 -19.53 -11.04
N SER A 103 9.28 -19.96 -9.77
CA SER A 103 10.20 -21.02 -9.31
C SER A 103 9.93 -22.40 -9.93
N ILE A 104 8.66 -22.67 -10.27
CA ILE A 104 8.24 -23.92 -10.94
C ILE A 104 8.08 -23.73 -12.46
N SER A 105 8.34 -22.54 -12.97
CA SER A 105 8.33 -22.22 -14.40
C SER A 105 9.74 -22.39 -15.00
N SER A 106 9.91 -22.14 -16.30
CA SER A 106 11.21 -22.21 -16.97
C SER A 106 12.29 -21.38 -16.27
N PHE A 107 11.94 -20.22 -15.69
CA PHE A 107 12.88 -19.38 -14.95
C PHE A 107 13.54 -20.08 -13.77
N GLY A 108 12.77 -20.88 -13.01
CA GLY A 108 13.29 -21.64 -11.88
C GLY A 108 13.89 -22.99 -12.27
N ILE A 109 13.38 -23.64 -13.32
CA ILE A 109 13.89 -24.92 -13.81
C ILE A 109 15.25 -24.77 -14.51
N ASP A 110 15.43 -23.70 -15.29
CA ASP A 110 16.67 -23.40 -16.02
C ASP A 110 17.66 -22.58 -15.17
N HIS A 111 17.32 -22.32 -13.90
CA HIS A 111 18.11 -21.52 -12.96
C HIS A 111 18.50 -20.13 -13.49
N ASP A 112 17.63 -19.50 -14.29
CA ASP A 112 17.81 -18.12 -14.75
C ASP A 112 17.48 -17.15 -13.63
N PHE A 113 18.52 -16.71 -12.93
CA PHE A 113 18.41 -15.79 -11.81
C PHE A 113 17.80 -14.43 -12.17
N THR A 114 18.02 -13.96 -13.41
CA THR A 114 17.51 -12.64 -13.83
C THR A 114 16.02 -12.71 -14.11
N GLY A 115 15.57 -13.73 -14.86
CA GLY A 115 14.15 -13.97 -15.09
C GLY A 115 13.37 -14.23 -13.80
N MET A 116 13.98 -14.98 -12.87
CA MET A 116 13.39 -15.28 -11.56
C MET A 116 13.15 -14.02 -10.72
N LEU A 117 14.08 -13.07 -10.73
CA LEU A 117 13.98 -11.82 -9.95
C LEU A 117 13.24 -10.69 -10.67
N TYR A 118 12.56 -10.97 -11.79
CA TYR A 118 11.76 -9.98 -12.51
C TYR A 118 10.78 -9.18 -11.62
N PRO A 119 10.07 -9.77 -10.64
CA PRO A 119 9.23 -9.01 -9.69
C PRO A 119 10.01 -7.95 -8.88
N LEU A 120 11.23 -8.29 -8.43
CA LEU A 120 12.08 -7.36 -7.69
C LEU A 120 12.64 -6.26 -8.60
N LEU A 121 12.89 -6.56 -9.88
CA LEU A 121 13.30 -5.57 -10.87
C LEU A 121 12.20 -4.54 -11.14
N ILE A 122 10.93 -4.98 -11.26
CA ILE A 122 9.78 -4.08 -11.36
C ILE A 122 9.74 -3.13 -10.16
N SER A 123 9.89 -3.69 -8.94
CA SER A 123 9.88 -2.90 -7.70
C SER A 123 11.04 -1.90 -7.64
N SER A 124 12.23 -2.31 -8.08
CA SER A 124 13.43 -1.46 -8.14
C SER A 124 13.23 -0.29 -9.10
N MET A 125 12.71 -0.55 -10.30
CA MET A 125 12.40 0.49 -11.28
C MET A 125 11.28 1.40 -10.80
N GLY A 126 10.28 0.83 -10.12
CA GLY A 126 9.18 1.56 -9.49
C GLY A 126 9.66 2.62 -8.50
N ILE A 127 10.64 2.30 -7.65
CA ILE A 127 11.26 3.27 -6.73
C ILE A 127 11.90 4.44 -7.49
N VAL A 128 12.61 4.17 -8.59
CA VAL A 128 13.24 5.21 -9.43
C VAL A 128 12.18 6.10 -10.09
N VAL A 129 11.13 5.50 -10.66
CA VAL A 129 10.00 6.24 -11.24
C VAL A 129 9.34 7.11 -10.18
N CYS A 130 9.05 6.56 -8.99
CA CYS A 130 8.50 7.31 -7.87
C CYS A 130 9.38 8.48 -7.45
N LEU A 131 10.71 8.31 -7.42
CA LEU A 131 11.64 9.40 -7.09
C LEU A 131 11.51 10.54 -8.08
N ILE A 132 11.50 10.23 -9.39
CA ILE A 132 11.31 11.23 -10.45
C ILE A 132 9.95 11.92 -10.28
N THR A 133 8.87 11.15 -10.09
CA THR A 133 7.52 11.69 -9.88
C THR A 133 7.45 12.61 -8.66
N THR A 134 8.11 12.25 -7.56
CA THR A 134 8.17 13.09 -6.36
C THR A 134 8.89 14.40 -6.62
N LEU A 135 10.01 14.41 -7.36
CA LEU A 135 10.70 15.65 -7.74
C LEU A 135 9.80 16.58 -8.56
N PHE A 136 9.02 16.03 -9.51
CA PHE A 136 8.04 16.82 -10.26
C PHE A 136 6.95 17.43 -9.35
N ALA A 137 6.48 16.67 -8.37
CA ALA A 137 5.44 17.12 -7.46
C ALA A 137 5.94 18.14 -6.42
N THR A 138 7.19 18.02 -5.93
CA THR A 138 7.74 18.93 -4.91
C THR A 138 8.28 20.22 -5.49
N ASP A 139 8.83 20.20 -6.71
CA ASP A 139 9.65 21.32 -7.20
C ASP A 139 8.99 22.15 -8.31
N PHE A 140 7.94 21.65 -8.99
CA PHE A 140 7.44 22.25 -10.24
C PHE A 140 5.97 22.70 -10.28
N PHE A 141 5.10 22.24 -9.38
CA PHE A 141 3.65 22.55 -9.45
C PHE A 141 3.12 23.22 -8.18
N GLU A 142 2.56 24.42 -8.32
CA GLU A 142 1.75 25.07 -7.28
C GLU A 142 0.32 24.49 -7.26
N ILE A 143 -0.14 24.08 -6.09
CA ILE A 143 -1.44 23.45 -5.87
C ILE A 143 -2.54 24.54 -5.78
N LYS A 144 -3.63 24.37 -6.52
CA LYS A 144 -4.86 25.19 -6.40
C LYS A 144 -5.85 24.51 -5.47
N GLU A 145 -6.44 25.30 -4.55
CA GLU A 145 -7.40 24.82 -3.55
C GLU A 145 -8.67 24.20 -4.17
N THR A 146 -9.12 23.10 -3.57
CA THR A 146 -10.45 22.53 -3.80
C THR A 146 -11.11 22.23 -2.46
N GLY A 147 -12.25 22.87 -2.19
CA GLY A 147 -13.03 22.65 -0.97
C GLY A 147 -13.89 21.39 -1.02
N ALA A 148 -14.21 20.82 0.15
CA ALA A 148 -15.01 19.62 0.28
C ALA A 148 -16.20 19.82 1.24
N ALA A 149 -17.37 19.31 0.85
CA ALA A 149 -18.48 18.95 1.75
C ALA A 149 -19.50 18.07 1.02
N THR A 150 -19.95 16.95 1.61
CA THR A 150 -21.28 16.37 1.29
C THR A 150 -21.81 15.40 2.36
N ASN A 151 -23.14 15.27 2.36
CA ASN A 151 -24.03 14.71 3.39
C ASN A 151 -24.12 13.15 3.37
N VAL A 152 -24.47 12.52 4.50
CA VAL A 152 -24.36 11.05 4.78
C VAL A 152 -25.11 10.16 3.78
N ILE A 153 -26.33 10.51 3.35
CA ILE A 153 -27.11 9.73 2.37
C ILE A 153 -26.46 9.77 0.98
N PHE A 154 -25.92 10.93 0.60
CA PHE A 154 -25.15 11.08 -0.63
C PHE A 154 -23.82 10.32 -0.55
N GLY A 155 -23.18 10.28 0.62
CA GLY A 155 -21.96 9.50 0.86
C GLY A 155 -22.15 8.00 0.62
N LEU A 156 -23.24 7.40 1.12
CA LEU A 156 -23.55 5.99 0.87
C LEU A 156 -23.84 5.70 -0.60
N ALA A 157 -24.65 6.54 -1.26
CA ALA A 157 -24.96 6.38 -2.69
C ALA A 157 -23.73 6.56 -3.59
N LEU A 158 -22.86 7.52 -3.25
CA LEU A 158 -21.59 7.74 -3.94
C LEU A 158 -20.65 6.55 -3.75
N GLY A 159 -20.57 5.99 -2.54
CA GLY A 159 -19.79 4.79 -2.23
C GLY A 159 -20.23 3.55 -3.01
N TYR A 160 -21.54 3.34 -3.18
CA TYR A 160 -22.04 2.24 -4.03
C TYR A 160 -21.81 2.46 -5.52
N LYS A 161 -21.79 3.72 -5.99
CA LYS A 161 -21.51 4.03 -7.39
C LYS A 161 -20.00 3.96 -7.70
N SER A 162 -19.14 4.28 -6.73
CA SER A 162 -17.70 4.35 -6.94
C SER A 162 -17.04 3.00 -7.18
N VAL A 163 -17.68 1.87 -6.84
CA VAL A 163 -17.11 0.53 -7.06
C VAL A 163 -17.24 0.01 -8.50
N ILE A 164 -18.12 0.59 -9.32
CA ILE A 164 -18.41 0.08 -10.67
C ILE A 164 -17.17 0.09 -11.56
N ILE A 165 -16.49 1.24 -11.66
CA ILE A 165 -15.31 1.38 -12.54
C ILE A 165 -14.12 0.53 -12.03
N PRO A 166 -13.75 0.55 -10.73
CA PRO A 166 -12.70 -0.30 -10.19
C PRO A 166 -12.94 -1.80 -10.44
N ILE A 167 -14.17 -2.31 -10.24
CA ILE A 167 -14.45 -3.74 -10.48
C ILE A 167 -14.22 -4.12 -11.94
N PHE A 168 -14.68 -3.30 -12.90
CA PHE A 168 -14.41 -3.56 -14.31
C PHE A 168 -12.91 -3.49 -14.64
N ALA A 169 -12.17 -2.53 -14.07
CA ALA A 169 -10.74 -2.42 -14.27
C ALA A 169 -9.99 -3.66 -13.73
N ILE A 170 -10.36 -4.17 -12.55
CA ILE A 170 -9.83 -5.40 -11.97
C ILE A 170 -10.16 -6.60 -12.87
N ALA A 171 -11.42 -6.74 -13.30
CA ALA A 171 -11.85 -7.85 -14.15
C ALA A 171 -11.09 -7.88 -15.49
N VAL A 172 -10.88 -6.73 -16.12
CA VAL A 172 -10.07 -6.62 -17.34
C VAL A 172 -8.60 -6.95 -17.07
N SER A 173 -8.03 -6.43 -15.97
CA SER A 173 -6.65 -6.73 -15.57
C SER A 173 -6.44 -8.23 -15.35
N ILE A 174 -7.34 -8.89 -14.62
CA ILE A 174 -7.32 -10.35 -14.39
C ILE A 174 -7.45 -11.08 -15.73
N TYR A 175 -8.44 -10.74 -16.56
CA TYR A 175 -8.65 -11.42 -17.84
C TYR A 175 -7.42 -11.34 -18.75
N VAL A 176 -6.84 -10.15 -18.90
CA VAL A 176 -5.65 -9.92 -19.73
C VAL A 176 -4.45 -10.67 -19.14
N SER A 177 -4.13 -10.45 -17.86
CA SER A 177 -2.95 -11.04 -17.23
C SER A 177 -3.00 -12.57 -17.17
N PHE A 178 -4.17 -13.14 -16.85
CA PHE A 178 -4.39 -14.58 -16.85
C PHE A 178 -4.24 -15.18 -18.25
N SER A 179 -4.76 -14.50 -19.29
CA SER A 179 -4.67 -14.97 -20.68
C SER A 179 -3.22 -15.00 -21.19
N PHE A 180 -2.36 -14.09 -20.73
CA PHE A 180 -0.96 -14.03 -21.16
C PHE A 180 -0.03 -14.96 -20.39
N ALA A 181 -0.19 -15.10 -19.07
CA ALA A 181 0.78 -15.81 -18.24
C ALA A 181 0.17 -16.50 -17.01
N ALA A 182 -1.11 -16.89 -17.08
CA ALA A 182 -1.82 -17.58 -16.01
C ALA A 182 -1.62 -16.90 -14.64
N MET A 183 -1.37 -17.67 -13.58
CA MET A 183 -1.18 -17.15 -12.23
C MET A 183 0.08 -16.27 -12.07
N TYR A 184 1.13 -16.51 -12.85
CA TYR A 184 2.31 -15.64 -12.85
C TYR A 184 1.95 -14.25 -13.37
N GLY A 185 1.18 -14.18 -14.47
CA GLY A 185 0.69 -12.93 -15.03
C GLY A 185 -0.15 -12.15 -14.04
N VAL A 186 -1.08 -12.83 -13.35
CA VAL A 186 -1.93 -12.20 -12.33
C VAL A 186 -1.10 -11.68 -11.15
N ALA A 187 -0.11 -12.44 -10.66
CA ALA A 187 0.79 -12.01 -9.59
C ALA A 187 1.64 -10.80 -9.98
N VAL A 188 2.17 -10.80 -11.21
CA VAL A 188 2.94 -9.67 -11.76
C VAL A 188 2.05 -8.45 -11.98
N ALA A 189 0.78 -8.61 -12.37
CA ALA A 189 -0.18 -7.52 -12.48
C ALA A 189 -0.47 -6.88 -11.12
N ALA A 190 -0.65 -7.70 -10.07
CA ALA A 190 -0.79 -7.23 -8.70
C ALA A 190 0.43 -6.41 -8.25
N LEU A 191 1.64 -6.93 -8.50
CA LEU A 191 2.86 -6.20 -8.21
C LEU A 191 3.01 -4.94 -9.07
N GLY A 192 2.54 -4.96 -10.31
CA GLY A 192 2.50 -3.81 -11.22
C GLY A 192 1.66 -2.66 -10.65
N MET A 193 0.51 -2.95 -10.05
CA MET A 193 -0.28 -1.95 -9.33
C MET A 193 0.46 -1.36 -8.11
N LEU A 194 1.30 -2.17 -7.46
CA LEU A 194 2.15 -1.75 -6.34
C LEU A 194 3.53 -1.23 -6.76
N SER A 195 3.86 -1.20 -8.05
CA SER A 195 5.18 -0.74 -8.49
C SER A 195 5.43 0.71 -8.09
N THR A 196 4.37 1.51 -7.93
CA THR A 196 4.42 2.90 -7.48
C THR A 196 4.08 3.08 -5.99
N ILE A 197 4.20 2.02 -5.18
CA ILE A 197 3.86 2.02 -3.74
C ILE A 197 4.58 3.12 -2.95
N ALA A 198 5.80 3.52 -3.35
CA ALA A 198 6.52 4.58 -2.67
C ALA A 198 5.81 5.95 -2.78
N THR A 199 5.29 6.28 -3.96
CA THR A 199 4.47 7.49 -4.17
C THR A 199 3.10 7.34 -3.54
N GLY A 200 2.46 6.17 -3.67
CA GLY A 200 1.18 5.88 -3.03
C GLY A 200 1.22 6.09 -1.51
N LEU A 201 2.20 5.49 -0.83
CA LEU A 201 2.43 5.70 0.60
C LEU A 201 2.81 7.13 0.96
N ALA A 202 3.48 7.87 0.06
CA ALA A 202 3.84 9.26 0.33
C ALA A 202 2.60 10.16 0.36
N ILE A 203 1.66 9.97 -0.58
CA ILE A 203 0.40 10.73 -0.63
C ILE A 203 -0.59 10.29 0.44
N ASP A 204 -0.59 9.01 0.82
CA ASP A 204 -1.48 8.47 1.85
C ASP A 204 -1.02 8.92 3.24
N ALA A 205 0.27 8.75 3.55
CA ALA A 205 0.84 9.20 4.83
C ALA A 205 0.79 10.72 5.03
N TYR A 206 0.64 11.49 3.95
CA TYR A 206 0.46 12.94 4.02
C TYR A 206 -0.85 13.34 4.74
N GLY A 207 -1.91 12.53 4.64
CA GLY A 207 -3.21 12.85 5.25
C GLY A 207 -3.14 12.92 6.78
N PRO A 208 -2.79 11.83 7.48
CA PRO A 208 -2.72 11.83 8.94
C PRO A 208 -1.67 12.78 9.53
N ILE A 209 -0.65 13.16 8.74
CA ILE A 209 0.31 14.21 9.13
C ILE A 209 -0.36 15.59 9.10
N SER A 210 -1.18 15.86 8.08
CA SER A 210 -1.92 17.11 7.93
C SER A 210 -3.00 17.26 8.99
N ASP A 211 -3.68 16.17 9.33
CA ASP A 211 -4.68 16.13 10.40
C ASP A 211 -4.06 16.46 11.77
N ASN A 212 -2.99 15.75 12.14
CA ASN A 212 -2.20 16.04 13.35
C ASN A 212 -1.70 17.50 13.40
N ALA A 213 -1.30 18.07 12.26
CA ALA A 213 -0.89 19.47 12.21
C ALA A 213 -2.05 20.43 12.54
N GLY A 214 -3.28 20.11 12.10
CA GLY A 214 -4.49 20.84 12.47
C GLY A 214 -4.85 20.69 13.95
N GLY A 215 -4.78 19.48 14.49
CA GLY A 215 -4.96 19.21 15.92
C GLY A 215 -3.98 19.97 16.80
N ILE A 216 -2.69 20.00 16.43
CA ILE A 216 -1.65 20.78 17.12
C ILE A 216 -1.94 22.28 17.05
N ALA A 217 -2.33 22.78 15.87
CA ALA A 217 -2.63 24.21 15.70
C ALA A 217 -3.77 24.67 16.62
N GLU A 218 -4.81 23.84 16.76
CA GLU A 218 -5.94 24.07 17.68
C GLU A 218 -5.48 24.05 19.14
N MET A 219 -4.77 22.99 19.55
CA MET A 219 -4.31 22.83 20.94
C MET A 219 -3.30 23.91 21.37
N ALA A 220 -2.50 24.42 20.44
CA ALA A 220 -1.55 25.50 20.69
C ALA A 220 -2.19 26.90 20.65
N GLY A 221 -3.50 27.01 20.38
CA GLY A 221 -4.20 28.29 20.29
C GLY A 221 -3.68 29.19 19.17
N MET A 222 -3.26 28.58 18.04
CA MET A 222 -2.75 29.33 16.89
C MET A 222 -3.87 30.10 16.18
N SER A 223 -3.51 31.02 15.28
CA SER A 223 -4.50 31.84 14.57
C SER A 223 -5.43 31.00 13.68
N HIS A 224 -6.68 31.41 13.52
CA HIS A 224 -7.67 30.77 12.64
C HIS A 224 -7.16 30.53 11.21
N ARG A 225 -6.31 31.42 10.69
CA ARG A 225 -5.67 31.27 9.37
C ARG A 225 -4.76 30.04 9.25
N VAL A 226 -4.17 29.59 10.37
CA VAL A 226 -3.37 28.36 10.40
C VAL A 226 -4.30 27.14 10.33
N ARG A 227 -5.43 27.19 11.05
CA ARG A 227 -6.45 26.13 11.04
C ARG A 227 -7.11 25.97 9.66
N GLU A 228 -7.50 27.07 9.03
CA GLU A 228 -8.03 27.06 7.65
C GLU A 228 -7.07 26.39 6.66
N ARG A 229 -5.76 26.64 6.80
CA ARG A 229 -4.75 26.00 5.95
C ARG A 229 -4.65 24.51 6.24
N THR A 230 -4.55 24.10 7.51
CA THR A 230 -4.46 22.69 7.86
C THR A 230 -5.73 21.91 7.47
N ASP A 231 -6.90 22.52 7.56
CA ASP A 231 -8.18 21.89 7.15
C ASP A 231 -8.24 21.65 5.63
N ALA A 232 -7.68 22.59 4.84
CA ALA A 232 -7.55 22.38 3.40
C ALA A 232 -6.58 21.23 3.06
N LEU A 233 -5.50 21.08 3.83
CA LEU A 233 -4.53 19.99 3.67
C LEU A 233 -5.13 18.64 4.09
N ASP A 234 -5.88 18.60 5.20
CA ASP A 234 -6.58 17.42 5.70
C ASP A 234 -7.68 16.95 4.72
N ALA A 235 -8.47 17.87 4.15
CA ALA A 235 -9.45 17.50 3.13
C ALA A 235 -8.81 16.81 1.90
N ALA A 236 -7.61 17.25 1.49
CA ALA A 236 -6.84 16.57 0.46
C ALA A 236 -6.33 15.19 0.94
N GLY A 237 -5.87 15.10 2.18
CA GLY A 237 -5.46 13.86 2.86
C GLY A 237 -6.56 12.79 2.89
N ASN A 238 -7.80 13.20 3.18
CA ASN A 238 -8.96 12.31 3.17
C ASN A 238 -9.22 11.71 1.78
N THR A 239 -8.93 12.46 0.72
CA THR A 239 -9.03 11.97 -0.66
C THR A 239 -7.91 10.98 -0.98
N THR A 240 -6.67 11.24 -0.55
CA THR A 240 -5.54 10.33 -0.79
C THR A 240 -5.68 9.02 -0.01
N ALA A 241 -6.19 9.07 1.22
CA ALA A 241 -6.50 7.87 2.01
C ALA A 241 -7.56 6.99 1.36
N ALA A 242 -8.56 7.60 0.70
CA ALA A 242 -9.54 6.83 -0.07
C ALA A 242 -8.89 6.14 -1.29
N ILE A 243 -7.98 6.81 -1.99
CA ILE A 243 -7.22 6.22 -3.11
C ILE A 243 -6.38 5.03 -2.62
N GLY A 244 -5.65 5.17 -1.52
CA GLY A 244 -4.85 4.09 -0.93
C GLY A 244 -5.68 2.86 -0.54
N LYS A 245 -6.86 3.08 0.06
CA LYS A 245 -7.81 2.01 0.40
C LYS A 245 -8.33 1.27 -0.83
N VAL A 246 -8.60 1.98 -1.93
CA VAL A 246 -9.05 1.35 -3.21
C VAL A 246 -7.94 0.49 -3.81
N SER A 247 -6.67 0.93 -3.74
CA SER A 247 -5.54 0.12 -4.18
C SER A 247 -5.40 -1.16 -3.36
N ASN A 248 -5.49 -1.09 -2.02
CA ASN A 248 -5.45 -2.28 -1.16
C ASN A 248 -6.64 -3.21 -1.38
N PHE A 249 -7.85 -2.67 -1.53
CA PHE A 249 -9.02 -3.45 -1.88
C PHE A 249 -8.81 -4.18 -3.21
N SER A 250 -8.30 -3.48 -4.22
CA SER A 250 -7.99 -4.07 -5.52
C SER A 250 -7.00 -5.23 -5.37
N LEU A 251 -5.95 -5.08 -4.58
CA LEU A 251 -4.92 -6.10 -4.32
C LEU A 251 -5.44 -7.33 -3.58
N SER A 252 -6.33 -7.16 -2.60
CA SER A 252 -6.99 -8.29 -1.93
C SER A 252 -7.78 -9.19 -2.90
N GLN A 253 -8.24 -8.64 -4.03
CA GLN A 253 -8.90 -9.42 -5.09
C GLN A 253 -7.90 -10.23 -5.95
N PHE A 254 -6.60 -9.89 -5.93
CA PHE A 254 -5.53 -10.64 -6.59
C PHE A 254 -4.92 -11.73 -5.68
N HIS A 255 -5.40 -11.86 -4.44
CA HIS A 255 -4.86 -12.81 -3.48
C HIS A 255 -5.13 -14.26 -3.94
N PHE A 256 -4.08 -15.09 -4.00
CA PHE A 256 -4.09 -16.44 -4.58
C PHE A 256 -5.19 -17.40 -4.08
N PRO A 257 -5.54 -17.44 -2.78
CA PRO A 257 -6.65 -18.26 -2.29
C PRO A 257 -8.00 -17.92 -2.93
N SER A 258 -8.20 -16.66 -3.37
CA SER A 258 -9.46 -16.16 -3.95
C SER A 258 -9.66 -16.56 -5.42
N LEU A 259 -8.58 -16.90 -6.12
CA LEU A 259 -8.58 -17.24 -7.56
C LEU A 259 -8.47 -18.74 -7.82
N VAL A 260 -8.20 -19.54 -6.79
CA VAL A 260 -8.04 -21.00 -6.84
C VAL A 260 -9.31 -21.74 -6.32
N GLN A 261 -10.35 -21.01 -5.94
CA GLN A 261 -11.71 -21.55 -5.72
C GLN A 261 -12.59 -21.30 -6.94
#